data_AF-A0A8I6WQE7-F1
#
_entry.id   AF-A0A8I6WQE7-F1
#
_cell.length_a   1.000
_cell.length_b   1.000
_cell.length_c   1.000
_cell.angle_alpha   90.00
_cell.angle_beta   90.00
_cell.angle_gamma   90.00
#
_symmetry.space_group_name_H-M   'P 1'
#
loop_
_entity.id
_entity.type
_entity.pdbx_description
1 polymer ?
#
loop_
_entity_poly.entity_id
_entity_poly.type
_entity_poly.pdbx_seq_one_letter_code
_entity_poly.pdbx_strand_id
1 'polypeptide(L)'
;MPTTFHEVVAHGTTKLRVVYTNLSTEVPFFLQRLKERWFNHAADHEKFLGLDLEYTADQRGVAVIQICFASHVLIFQWARSDKHCPGLMEFLRSGVTFASVVIRNDRLKMRHSFGIEIPVGCLVDLQTIFRLRHDRTSMAHMVVVLIDESYGDMKTSFPKYQHKLWEKGPLDDINIQYAAKDAYVSYELYRKIRVVNYRHRHLEERGHSDLDDSDE
;
A
#
# COMPACT_ATOMS: atom_id res chain seq x y z
N MET A 1 2.25 15.73 -18.59
CA MET A 1 3.36 14.86 -19.02
C MET A 1 2.74 13.54 -19.43
N PRO A 2 3.34 12.79 -20.38
CA PRO A 2 2.86 11.45 -20.67
C PRO A 2 3.03 10.54 -19.45
N THR A 3 2.14 9.57 -19.31
CA THR A 3 2.31 8.43 -18.40
C THR A 3 3.61 7.70 -18.73
N THR A 4 4.37 7.29 -17.72
CA THR A 4 5.61 6.53 -17.88
C THR A 4 5.58 5.21 -17.12
N PHE A 5 6.37 4.25 -17.61
CA PHE A 5 6.46 2.91 -17.07
C PHE A 5 7.87 2.67 -16.55
N HIS A 6 7.98 2.12 -15.34
CA HIS A 6 9.24 1.86 -14.67
C HIS A 6 9.29 0.44 -14.14
N GLU A 7 10.50 -0.09 -14.02
CA GLU A 7 10.79 -1.29 -13.25
C GLU A 7 11.58 -0.90 -12.01
N VAL A 8 11.06 -1.23 -10.82
CA VAL A 8 11.71 -0.93 -9.55
C VAL A 8 12.01 -2.24 -8.83
N VAL A 9 13.25 -2.45 -8.41
CA VAL A 9 13.62 -3.61 -7.56
C VAL A 9 13.23 -3.29 -6.12
N ALA A 10 12.32 -4.06 -5.55
CA ALA A 10 11.82 -3.86 -4.20
C ALA A 10 12.83 -4.36 -3.15
N HIS A 11 13.08 -5.66 -3.15
CA HIS A 11 14.11 -6.39 -2.39
C HIS A 11 14.48 -7.66 -3.15
N GLY A 12 15.71 -8.17 -2.93
CA GLY A 12 16.22 -9.35 -3.63
C GLY A 12 16.01 -9.25 -5.14
N THR A 13 15.23 -10.19 -5.70
CA THR A 13 14.88 -10.24 -7.13
C THR A 13 13.45 -9.78 -7.44
N THR A 14 12.71 -9.27 -6.44
CA THR A 14 11.33 -8.83 -6.59
C THR A 14 11.27 -7.54 -7.41
N LYS A 15 10.74 -7.63 -8.63
CA LYS A 15 10.58 -6.50 -9.56
C LYS A 15 9.14 -5.98 -9.54
N LEU A 16 9.01 -4.67 -9.37
CA LEU A 16 7.74 -3.95 -9.41
C LEU A 16 7.57 -3.32 -10.80
N ARG A 17 6.39 -3.53 -11.38
CA ARG A 17 5.91 -2.86 -12.58
C ARG A 17 5.16 -1.61 -12.17
N VAL A 18 5.81 -0.46 -12.36
CA VAL A 18 5.32 0.83 -11.87
C VAL A 18 4.78 1.64 -13.03
N VAL A 19 3.58 2.18 -12.84
CA VAL A 19 2.97 3.17 -13.71
C VAL A 19 2.98 4.50 -12.97
N TYR A 20 3.69 5.49 -13.51
CA TYR A 20 3.64 6.86 -13.02
C TYR A 20 2.78 7.71 -13.96
N THR A 21 1.84 8.45 -13.39
CA THR A 21 1.06 9.42 -14.16
C THR A 21 0.68 10.64 -13.32
N ASN A 22 0.46 11.76 -14.00
CA ASN A 22 -0.22 12.93 -13.45
C ASN A 22 -1.53 13.22 -14.22
N LEU A 23 -1.97 12.30 -15.09
CA LEU A 23 -3.17 12.43 -15.91
C LEU A 23 -4.34 11.66 -15.28
N SER A 24 -5.34 12.40 -14.84
CA SER A 24 -6.54 11.86 -14.18
C SER A 24 -7.34 10.91 -15.08
N THR A 25 -7.28 11.11 -16.39
CA THR A 25 -7.94 10.29 -17.41
C THR A 25 -7.33 8.89 -17.55
N GLU A 26 -6.06 8.74 -17.19
CA GLU A 26 -5.33 7.47 -17.31
C GLU A 26 -5.55 6.57 -16.10
N VAL A 27 -5.80 7.15 -14.92
CA VAL A 27 -5.96 6.42 -13.67
C VAL A 27 -7.07 5.36 -13.73
N PRO A 28 -8.31 5.65 -14.19
CA PRO A 28 -9.36 4.64 -14.29
C PRO A 28 -8.98 3.45 -15.17
N PHE A 29 -8.28 3.69 -16.28
CA PHE A 29 -7.82 2.63 -17.17
C PHE A 29 -6.81 1.70 -16.49
N PHE A 30 -5.88 2.25 -15.70
CA PHE A 30 -4.95 1.44 -14.93
C PHE A 30 -5.64 0.64 -13.83
N LEU A 31 -6.57 1.25 -13.10
CA LEU A 31 -7.32 0.56 -12.05
C LEU A 31 -8.20 -0.54 -12.63
N GLN A 32 -8.86 -0.29 -13.77
CA GLN A 32 -9.65 -1.30 -14.48
C GLN A 32 -8.78 -2.47 -14.94
N ARG A 33 -7.66 -2.19 -15.62
CA ARG A 33 -6.71 -3.24 -16.02
C ARG A 33 -6.15 -4.00 -14.84
N LEU A 34 -5.88 -3.30 -13.73
CA LEU A 34 -5.40 -3.91 -12.50
C LEU A 34 -6.41 -4.93 -11.97
N LYS A 35 -7.69 -4.52 -11.94
CA LYS A 35 -8.79 -5.37 -11.50
C LYS A 35 -8.97 -6.59 -12.40
N GLU A 36 -9.16 -6.34 -13.70
CA GLU A 36 -9.52 -7.36 -14.68
C GLU A 36 -8.42 -8.39 -14.88
N ARG A 37 -7.15 -7.98 -14.90
CA ARG A 37 -6.05 -8.90 -15.22
C ARG A 37 -5.48 -9.62 -14.01
N TRP A 38 -5.54 -9.03 -12.82
CA TRP A 38 -4.83 -9.58 -11.65
C TRP A 38 -5.74 -9.71 -10.44
N PHE A 39 -6.37 -8.63 -9.97
CA PHE A 39 -7.13 -8.66 -8.72
C PHE A 39 -8.31 -9.66 -8.73
N ASN A 40 -9.10 -9.67 -9.80
CA ASN A 40 -10.30 -10.52 -9.89
C ASN A 40 -9.96 -12.02 -9.93
N HIS A 41 -8.75 -12.36 -10.40
CA HIS A 41 -8.25 -13.72 -10.52
C HIS A 41 -7.43 -14.17 -9.29
N ALA A 42 -7.16 -13.28 -8.34
CA ALA A 42 -6.43 -13.61 -7.13
C ALA A 42 -7.26 -14.48 -6.19
N ALA A 43 -6.59 -15.23 -5.32
CA ALA A 43 -7.27 -15.92 -4.23
C ALA A 43 -7.93 -14.90 -3.29
N ASP A 44 -9.06 -15.25 -2.67
CA ASP A 44 -9.81 -14.30 -1.82
C ASP A 44 -8.98 -13.77 -0.65
N HIS A 45 -8.04 -14.56 -0.15
CA HIS A 45 -7.14 -14.15 0.92
C HIS A 45 -6.03 -13.18 0.46
N GLU A 46 -5.93 -12.89 -0.84
CA GLU A 46 -4.99 -11.93 -1.45
C GLU A 46 -5.71 -10.72 -2.08
N LYS A 47 -7.05 -10.69 -2.09
CA LYS A 47 -7.87 -9.60 -2.64
C LYS A 47 -7.88 -8.34 -1.77
N PHE A 48 -6.73 -7.69 -1.67
CA PHE A 48 -6.55 -6.39 -1.04
C PHE A 48 -5.45 -5.62 -1.76
N LEU A 49 -5.31 -4.33 -1.46
CA LEU A 49 -4.34 -3.44 -2.09
C LEU A 49 -3.44 -2.82 -1.02
N GLY A 50 -2.17 -2.61 -1.33
CA GLY A 50 -1.34 -1.66 -0.60
C GLY A 50 -1.74 -0.24 -0.96
N LEU A 51 -1.85 0.64 0.03
CA LEU A 51 -2.08 2.07 -0.14
C LEU A 51 -1.04 2.84 0.65
N ASP A 52 -0.46 3.85 0.00
CA ASP A 52 0.33 4.86 0.66
C ASP A 52 -0.01 6.24 0.09
N LEU A 53 0.34 7.30 0.82
CA LEU A 53 0.13 8.69 0.43
C LEU A 53 1.37 9.51 0.77
N GLU A 54 1.74 10.41 -0.14
CA GLU A 54 2.75 11.43 0.13
C GLU A 54 2.15 12.82 0.05
N TYR A 55 2.75 13.76 0.78
CA TYR A 55 2.11 15.02 1.12
C TYR A 55 2.77 16.24 0.50
N THR A 56 2.00 17.32 0.41
CA THR A 56 2.49 18.65 0.02
C THR A 56 3.58 19.12 1.00
N ALA A 57 4.45 20.03 0.54
CA ALA A 57 5.56 20.51 1.36
C ALA A 57 5.10 21.17 2.67
N ASP A 58 3.93 21.79 2.65
CA ASP A 58 3.26 22.39 3.83
C ASP A 58 2.47 21.39 4.70
N GLN A 59 2.45 20.11 4.30
CA GLN A 59 1.77 19.00 4.98
C GLN A 59 0.24 19.14 5.07
N ARG A 60 -0.37 20.03 4.29
CA ARG A 60 -1.83 20.26 4.32
C ARG A 60 -2.62 19.34 3.39
N GLY A 61 -2.01 18.87 2.30
CA GLY A 61 -2.71 18.08 1.28
C GLY A 61 -1.96 16.83 0.88
N VAL A 62 -2.66 15.99 0.11
CA VAL A 62 -2.05 14.86 -0.62
C VAL A 62 -1.38 15.40 -1.88
N ALA A 63 -0.15 14.97 -2.14
CA ALA A 63 0.60 15.26 -3.34
C ALA A 63 0.69 14.06 -4.29
N VAL A 64 0.85 12.85 -3.73
CA VAL A 64 0.94 11.60 -4.49
C VAL A 64 0.09 10.53 -3.81
N ILE A 65 -0.54 9.69 -4.62
CA ILE A 65 -1.30 8.51 -4.20
C ILE A 65 -0.63 7.30 -4.80
N GLN A 66 -0.34 6.29 -3.98
CA GLN A 66 0.26 5.04 -4.43
C GLN A 66 -0.66 3.87 -4.14
N ILE A 67 -0.95 3.06 -5.16
CA ILE A 67 -1.78 1.85 -5.03
C ILE A 67 -0.98 0.67 -5.54
N CYS A 68 -0.85 -0.38 -4.72
CA CYS A 68 -0.12 -1.59 -5.07
C CYS A 68 -1.02 -2.82 -5.03
N PHE A 69 -0.93 -3.66 -6.06
CA PHE A 69 -1.41 -5.04 -6.04
C PHE A 69 -0.28 -5.97 -6.47
N ALA A 70 0.16 -6.86 -5.57
CA ALA A 70 1.28 -7.76 -5.84
C ALA A 70 2.52 -7.00 -6.36
N SER A 71 2.90 -7.20 -7.62
CA SER A 71 4.04 -6.55 -8.26
C SER A 71 3.68 -5.27 -9.00
N HIS A 72 2.42 -4.83 -9.01
CA HIS A 72 1.92 -3.75 -9.86
C HIS A 72 1.63 -2.53 -9.02
N VAL A 73 2.25 -1.41 -9.37
CA VAL A 73 2.11 -0.16 -8.62
C VAL A 73 1.63 0.94 -9.53
N LEU A 74 0.58 1.64 -9.12
CA LEU A 74 0.19 2.93 -9.66
C LEU A 74 0.72 4.03 -8.74
N ILE A 75 1.46 4.98 -9.31
CA ILE A 75 1.85 6.24 -8.66
C ILE A 75 1.13 7.36 -9.40
N PHE A 76 0.15 7.97 -8.73
CA PHE A 76 -0.60 9.09 -9.27
C PHE A 76 -0.18 10.39 -8.56
N GLN A 77 0.48 11.29 -9.29
CA GLN A 77 0.89 12.60 -8.76
C GLN A 77 -0.29 13.57 -8.75
N TRP A 78 -1.17 13.40 -7.77
CA TRP A 78 -2.38 14.20 -7.55
C TRP A 78 -2.14 15.72 -7.58
N ALA A 79 -1.08 16.21 -6.92
CA ALA A 79 -0.77 17.64 -6.86
C ALA A 79 -0.49 18.27 -8.25
N ARG A 80 -0.13 17.45 -9.24
CA ARG A 80 0.15 17.86 -10.62
C ARG A 80 -0.91 17.40 -11.61
N SER A 81 -2.05 16.90 -11.12
CA SER A 81 -3.23 16.57 -11.91
C SER A 81 -4.20 17.75 -11.98
N ASP A 82 -5.31 17.58 -12.69
CA ASP A 82 -6.46 18.50 -12.66
C ASP A 82 -7.23 18.48 -11.31
N LYS A 83 -6.79 17.64 -10.36
CA LYS A 83 -7.42 17.39 -9.06
C LYS A 83 -8.86 16.91 -9.18
N HIS A 84 -9.18 16.25 -10.28
CA HIS A 84 -10.49 15.69 -10.56
C HIS A 84 -10.37 14.30 -11.20
N CYS A 85 -10.51 13.25 -10.40
CA CYS A 85 -10.47 11.87 -10.89
C CYS A 85 -11.63 11.03 -10.32
N PRO A 86 -12.85 11.14 -10.87
CA PRO A 86 -14.02 10.41 -10.37
C PRO A 86 -13.81 8.90 -10.28
N GLY A 87 -13.15 8.30 -11.28
CA GLY A 87 -12.87 6.86 -11.29
C GLY A 87 -11.94 6.40 -10.16
N LEU A 88 -10.98 7.24 -9.74
CA LEU A 88 -10.20 6.95 -8.52
C LEU A 88 -11.08 7.04 -7.27
N MET A 89 -11.92 8.07 -7.18
CA MET A 89 -12.80 8.27 -6.02
C MET A 89 -13.82 7.13 -5.87
N GLU A 90 -14.37 6.66 -6.98
CA GLU A 90 -15.23 5.47 -7.03
C GLU A 90 -14.46 4.22 -6.60
N PHE A 91 -13.24 4.03 -7.12
CA PHE A 91 -12.41 2.89 -6.76
C PHE A 91 -12.07 2.85 -5.27
N LEU A 92 -11.69 3.99 -4.67
CA LEU A 92 -11.42 4.11 -3.24
C LEU A 92 -12.66 3.83 -2.37
N ARG A 93 -13.87 3.97 -2.93
CA ARG A 93 -15.15 3.67 -2.28
C ARG A 93 -15.74 2.30 -2.64
N SER A 94 -15.08 1.52 -3.48
CA SER A 94 -15.63 0.29 -4.06
C SER A 94 -15.81 -0.87 -3.09
N GLY A 95 -15.44 -0.71 -1.81
CA GLY A 95 -15.45 -1.77 -0.79
C GLY A 95 -14.22 -2.67 -0.80
N VAL A 96 -13.25 -2.41 -1.69
CA VAL A 96 -11.95 -3.10 -1.68
C VAL A 96 -11.19 -2.75 -0.40
N THR A 97 -10.53 -3.74 0.18
CA THR A 97 -9.64 -3.54 1.33
C THR A 97 -8.29 -2.95 0.90
N PHE A 98 -7.88 -1.89 1.59
CA PHE A 98 -6.59 -1.22 1.47
C PHE A 98 -5.82 -1.40 2.77
N ALA A 99 -4.59 -1.91 2.67
CA ALA A 99 -3.63 -2.00 3.75
C ALA A 99 -2.68 -0.81 3.70
N SER A 100 -2.46 -0.18 4.85
CA SER A 100 -1.56 0.96 4.98
C SER A 100 -1.01 1.04 6.42
N VAL A 101 -0.05 1.93 6.68
CA VAL A 101 0.57 2.08 8.00
C VAL A 101 0.41 3.53 8.45
N VAL A 102 0.02 3.74 9.72
CA VAL A 102 -0.12 5.10 10.31
C VAL A 102 -1.25 5.92 9.65
N ILE A 103 -2.41 5.30 9.42
CA ILE A 103 -3.49 5.85 8.58
C ILE A 103 -4.26 7.06 9.16
N ARG A 104 -4.02 7.44 10.42
CA ARG A 104 -4.83 8.48 11.08
C ARG A 104 -4.70 9.83 10.39
N ASN A 105 -3.49 10.18 9.96
CA ASN A 105 -3.21 11.42 9.26
C ASN A 105 -3.77 11.38 7.83
N ASP A 106 -3.66 10.20 7.21
CA ASP A 106 -4.08 9.91 5.84
C ASP A 106 -5.57 10.19 5.68
N ARG A 107 -6.42 9.62 6.56
CA ARG A 107 -7.88 9.84 6.50
C ARG A 107 -8.25 11.32 6.51
N LEU A 108 -7.65 12.09 7.43
CA LEU A 108 -7.89 13.54 7.52
C LEU A 108 -7.46 14.27 6.25
N LYS A 109 -6.29 13.90 5.70
CA LYS A 109 -5.76 14.53 4.49
C LYS A 109 -6.52 14.13 3.22
N MET A 110 -7.01 12.90 3.13
CA MET A 110 -7.90 12.44 2.07
C MET A 110 -9.21 13.23 2.10
N ARG A 111 -9.83 13.36 3.27
CA ARG A 111 -11.05 14.17 3.42
C ARG A 111 -10.82 15.62 3.01
N HIS A 112 -9.71 16.22 3.43
CA HIS A 112 -9.34 17.59 3.07
C HIS A 112 -9.05 17.75 1.56
N SER A 113 -8.32 16.80 0.96
CA SER A 113 -7.82 16.93 -0.41
C SER A 113 -8.83 16.49 -1.48
N PHE A 114 -9.69 15.52 -1.15
CA PHE A 114 -10.60 14.86 -2.09
C PHE A 114 -12.08 15.07 -1.75
N GLY A 115 -12.39 15.46 -0.50
CA GLY A 115 -13.76 15.43 0.01
C GLY A 115 -14.30 14.02 0.25
N ILE A 116 -13.44 13.00 0.29
CA ILE A 116 -13.83 11.59 0.42
C ILE A 116 -13.04 10.87 1.50
N GLU A 117 -13.61 9.78 1.99
CA GLU A 117 -12.90 8.78 2.81
C GLU A 117 -13.15 7.38 2.24
N ILE A 118 -12.16 6.51 2.42
CA ILE A 118 -12.33 5.07 2.22
C ILE A 118 -13.34 4.57 3.27
N PRO A 119 -14.32 3.73 2.89
CA PRO A 119 -15.32 3.21 3.82
C PRO A 119 -14.70 2.58 5.08
N VAL A 120 -15.42 2.68 6.20
CA VAL A 120 -15.02 2.05 7.47
C VAL A 120 -14.85 0.53 7.24
N GLY A 121 -13.78 -0.05 7.79
CA GLY A 121 -13.43 -1.45 7.59
C GLY A 121 -12.65 -1.74 6.30
N CYS A 122 -12.66 -0.83 5.33
CA CYS A 122 -11.92 -1.00 4.07
C CYS A 122 -10.51 -0.42 4.11
N LEU A 123 -10.14 0.38 5.12
CA LEU A 123 -8.77 0.86 5.33
C LEU A 123 -8.19 0.26 6.62
N VAL A 124 -7.30 -0.71 6.45
CA VAL A 124 -6.64 -1.48 7.52
C VAL A 124 -5.32 -0.81 7.91
N ASP A 125 -5.19 -0.45 9.18
CA ASP A 125 -3.93 0.02 9.76
C ASP A 125 -3.10 -1.15 10.25
N LEU A 126 -1.95 -1.39 9.61
CA LEU A 126 -1.09 -2.52 9.95
C LEU A 126 -0.56 -2.45 11.40
N GLN A 127 -0.44 -1.27 12.00
CA GLN A 127 -0.02 -1.11 13.40
C GLN A 127 -1.07 -1.60 14.41
N THR A 128 -2.31 -1.79 13.96
CA THR A 128 -3.39 -2.30 14.80
C THR A 128 -3.47 -3.83 14.81
N ILE A 129 -2.94 -4.48 13.78
CA ILE A 129 -3.01 -5.94 13.60
C ILE A 129 -1.68 -6.64 13.84
N PHE A 130 -0.55 -5.93 13.79
CA PHE A 130 0.77 -6.47 14.07
C PHE A 130 1.54 -5.54 15.02
N ARG A 131 1.99 -6.10 16.14
CA ARG A 131 2.79 -5.41 17.14
C ARG A 131 3.87 -6.33 17.66
N LEU A 132 5.12 -5.89 17.59
CA LEU A 132 6.22 -6.46 18.34
C LEU A 132 6.02 -6.15 19.83
N ARG A 133 6.39 -7.10 20.69
CA ARG A 133 6.27 -6.93 22.14
C ARG A 133 7.06 -5.70 22.60
N HIS A 134 6.43 -4.90 23.46
CA HIS A 134 7.01 -3.74 24.16
C HIS A 134 7.35 -2.49 23.34
N ASP A 135 7.01 -2.39 22.06
CA ASP A 135 7.26 -1.18 21.25
C ASP A 135 6.11 -0.77 20.33
N ARG A 136 6.01 0.54 20.05
CA ARG A 136 5.25 1.02 18.88
C ARG A 136 5.97 0.52 17.62
N THR A 137 5.45 -0.54 17.02
CA THR A 137 6.07 -1.15 15.84
C THR A 137 5.97 -0.22 14.64
N SER A 138 7.07 0.43 14.30
CA SER A 138 7.17 1.22 13.07
C SER A 138 7.10 0.30 11.85
N MET A 139 6.74 0.84 10.69
CA MET A 139 6.82 0.13 9.42
C MET A 139 8.18 -0.53 9.23
N ALA A 140 9.28 0.20 9.47
CA ALA A 140 10.63 -0.32 9.31
C ALA A 140 10.88 -1.61 10.12
N HIS A 141 10.44 -1.64 11.38
CA HIS A 141 10.56 -2.85 12.20
C HIS A 141 9.72 -4.01 11.65
N MET A 142 8.49 -3.75 11.18
CA MET A 142 7.65 -4.81 10.59
C MET A 142 8.29 -5.41 9.34
N VAL A 143 8.85 -4.56 8.48
CA VAL A 143 9.41 -5.00 7.19
C VAL A 143 10.67 -5.83 7.39
N VAL A 144 11.57 -5.40 8.29
CA VAL A 144 12.77 -6.17 8.63
C VAL A 144 12.41 -7.56 9.16
N VAL A 145 11.34 -7.66 9.96
CA VAL A 145 10.92 -8.94 10.57
C VAL A 145 10.17 -9.85 9.59
N LEU A 146 9.32 -9.29 8.72
CA LEU A 146 8.36 -10.08 7.94
C LEU A 146 8.72 -10.23 6.45
N ILE A 147 9.60 -9.37 5.93
CA ILE A 147 9.92 -9.29 4.50
C ILE A 147 11.39 -9.54 4.28
N ASP A 148 12.26 -8.57 4.59
CA ASP A 148 13.69 -8.63 4.33
C ASP A 148 14.43 -7.56 5.14
N GLU A 149 15.62 -7.87 5.65
CA GLU A 149 16.47 -6.93 6.39
C GLU A 149 16.94 -5.75 5.54
N SER A 150 16.99 -5.91 4.21
CA SER A 150 17.41 -4.88 3.25
C SER A 150 16.51 -3.63 3.25
N TYR A 151 15.37 -3.68 3.94
CA TYR A 151 14.49 -2.52 4.11
C TYR A 151 14.75 -1.72 5.38
N GLY A 152 15.63 -2.19 6.27
CA GLY A 152 15.87 -1.56 7.57
C GLY A 152 16.31 -0.10 7.46
N ASP A 153 17.01 0.26 6.38
CA ASP A 153 17.48 1.60 6.09
C ASP A 153 16.66 2.33 5.02
N MET A 154 15.59 1.73 4.48
CA MET A 154 14.83 2.31 3.35
C MET A 154 14.37 3.75 3.65
N LYS A 155 13.83 3.99 4.86
CA LYS A 155 13.40 5.35 5.26
C LYS A 155 14.55 6.32 5.51
N THR A 156 15.71 5.83 5.96
CA THR A 156 16.89 6.67 6.21
C THR A 156 17.71 6.95 4.95
N SER A 157 17.64 6.03 3.97
CA SER A 157 18.28 6.15 2.66
C SER A 157 17.59 7.19 1.77
N PHE A 158 16.29 7.44 1.99
CA PHE A 158 15.56 8.49 1.30
C PHE A 158 15.88 9.88 1.88
N PRO A 159 16.43 10.82 1.07
CA PRO A 159 16.87 12.11 1.61
C PRO A 159 15.71 12.91 2.19
N LYS A 160 15.88 13.44 3.40
CA LYS A 160 14.83 14.22 4.09
C LYS A 160 14.28 15.40 3.27
N TYR A 161 15.12 16.03 2.45
CA TYR A 161 14.69 17.14 1.59
C TYR A 161 13.76 16.66 0.46
N GLN A 162 13.87 15.40 0.04
CA GLN A 162 13.08 14.83 -1.04
C GLN A 162 11.59 14.70 -0.67
N HIS A 163 11.26 14.56 0.62
CA HIS A 163 9.87 14.63 1.11
C HIS A 163 9.19 15.98 0.86
N LYS A 164 9.95 17.04 0.53
CA LYS A 164 9.39 18.36 0.17
C LYS A 164 9.16 18.51 -1.33
N LEU A 165 9.53 17.52 -2.15
CA LEU A 165 9.55 17.61 -3.60
C LEU A 165 8.44 16.81 -4.28
N TRP A 166 7.48 16.24 -3.54
CA TRP A 166 6.35 15.49 -4.11
C TRP A 166 5.46 16.31 -5.05
N GLU A 167 5.44 17.63 -4.88
CA GLU A 167 4.71 18.56 -5.76
C GLU A 167 5.54 18.98 -6.98
N LYS A 168 6.84 18.70 -7.02
CA LYS A 168 7.68 18.95 -8.19
C LYS A 168 7.31 17.93 -9.27
N GLY A 169 6.86 18.42 -10.42
CA GLY A 169 6.47 17.60 -11.57
C GLY A 169 7.47 17.75 -12.71
N PRO A 170 7.92 16.67 -13.36
CA PRO A 170 7.63 15.26 -13.04
C PRO A 170 8.33 14.83 -11.74
N LEU A 171 7.93 13.69 -11.17
CA LEU A 171 8.68 13.09 -10.07
C LEU A 171 10.05 12.61 -10.56
N ASP A 172 11.09 12.86 -9.77
CA ASP A 172 12.43 12.34 -10.02
C ASP A 172 12.46 10.82 -9.73
N ASP A 173 13.38 10.07 -10.35
CA ASP A 173 13.44 8.60 -10.23
C ASP A 173 13.52 8.10 -8.79
N ILE A 174 14.20 8.84 -7.91
CA ILE A 174 14.30 8.52 -6.48
C ILE A 174 12.93 8.56 -5.78
N ASN A 175 12.06 9.49 -6.14
CA ASN A 175 10.69 9.56 -5.61
C ASN A 175 9.85 8.40 -6.15
N ILE A 176 10.00 8.06 -7.43
CA ILE A 176 9.28 6.94 -8.05
C ILE A 176 9.68 5.62 -7.38
N GLN A 177 10.98 5.40 -7.19
CA GLN A 177 11.47 4.20 -6.50
C GLN A 177 10.98 4.12 -5.06
N TYR A 178 11.07 5.22 -4.30
CA TYR A 178 10.62 5.27 -2.91
C TYR A 178 9.12 5.02 -2.80
N ALA A 179 8.30 5.77 -3.55
CA ALA A 179 6.84 5.63 -3.56
C ALA A 179 6.39 4.22 -4.00
N ALA A 180 7.08 3.62 -4.97
CA ALA A 180 6.80 2.24 -5.39
C ALA A 180 7.05 1.23 -4.27
N LYS A 181 8.17 1.38 -3.55
CA LYS A 181 8.53 0.51 -2.44
C LYS A 181 7.59 0.68 -1.24
N ASP A 182 7.20 1.91 -0.88
CA ASP A 182 6.30 2.16 0.26
C ASP A 182 4.92 1.52 0.04
N ALA A 183 4.34 1.65 -1.16
CA ALA A 183 3.08 0.99 -1.49
C ALA A 183 3.19 -0.55 -1.51
N TYR A 184 4.29 -1.06 -2.06
CA TYR A 184 4.57 -2.49 -2.07
C TYR A 184 4.75 -3.06 -0.67
N VAL A 185 5.47 -2.38 0.20
CA VAL A 185 5.66 -2.75 1.60
C VAL A 185 4.32 -2.86 2.32
N SER A 186 3.40 -1.91 2.13
CA SER A 186 2.06 -1.97 2.71
C SER A 186 1.27 -3.20 2.24
N TYR A 187 1.35 -3.56 0.96
CA TYR A 187 0.75 -4.78 0.42
C TYR A 187 1.40 -6.05 0.99
N GLU A 188 2.73 -6.13 0.92
CA GLU A 188 3.52 -7.31 1.27
C GLU A 188 3.39 -7.63 2.77
N LEU A 189 3.49 -6.63 3.63
CA LEU A 189 3.30 -6.79 5.08
C LEU A 189 1.94 -7.39 5.38
N TYR A 190 0.88 -6.85 4.78
CA TYR A 190 -0.46 -7.35 5.03
C TYR A 190 -0.62 -8.80 4.57
N ARG A 191 -0.06 -9.15 3.41
CA ARG A 191 -0.06 -10.53 2.92
C ARG A 191 0.63 -11.46 3.91
N LYS A 192 1.84 -11.10 4.39
CA LYS A 192 2.61 -11.91 5.33
C LYS A 192 1.87 -12.09 6.67
N ILE A 193 1.31 -11.01 7.21
CA ILE A 193 0.51 -11.05 8.45
C ILE A 193 -0.71 -11.96 8.27
N ARG A 194 -1.44 -11.85 7.15
CA ARG A 194 -2.60 -12.70 6.87
C ARG A 194 -2.23 -14.17 6.72
N VAL A 195 -1.11 -14.49 6.08
CA VAL A 195 -0.62 -15.87 5.94
C VAL A 195 -0.24 -16.46 7.31
N VAL A 196 0.44 -15.69 8.16
CA VAL A 196 0.78 -16.13 9.53
C VAL A 196 -0.50 -16.39 10.33
N ASN A 197 -1.46 -15.47 10.32
CA ASN A 197 -2.74 -15.62 11.04
C ASN A 197 -3.61 -16.74 10.46
N TYR A 198 -3.53 -17.01 9.16
CA TYR A 198 -4.19 -18.15 8.54
C TYR A 198 -3.61 -19.46 9.06
N ARG A 199 -2.27 -19.59 9.07
CA ARG A 199 -1.58 -20.80 9.58
C ARG A 199 -1.88 -21.05 11.05
N HIS A 200 -1.92 -20.02 11.88
CA HIS A 200 -2.23 -20.15 13.31
C HIS A 200 -3.63 -20.76 13.53
N ARG A 201 -4.67 -20.20 12.89
CA ARG A 201 -6.06 -20.68 13.05
C ARG A 201 -6.24 -22.14 12.61
N HIS A 202 -5.60 -22.54 11.51
CA HIS A 202 -5.71 -23.93 11.02
C HIS A 202 -4.88 -24.93 11.83
N LEU A 203 -3.88 -24.47 12.60
CA LEU A 203 -3.18 -25.30 13.57
C LEU A 203 -3.96 -25.41 14.88
N GLU A 204 -4.64 -24.35 15.33
CA GLU A 204 -5.55 -24.39 16.48
C GLU A 204 -6.75 -25.30 16.23
N GLU A 205 -7.37 -25.22 15.04
CA GLU A 205 -8.49 -26.08 14.65
C GLU A 205 -8.11 -27.58 14.57
N ARG A 206 -6.88 -27.89 14.17
CA ARG A 206 -6.35 -29.27 14.18
C ARG A 206 -5.92 -29.75 15.57
N GLY A 207 -5.52 -28.84 16.46
CA GLY A 207 -5.16 -29.18 17.83
C GLY A 207 -6.37 -29.42 18.74
N HIS A 208 -7.57 -29.02 18.33
CA HIS A 208 -8.83 -29.31 19.04
C HIS A 208 -9.56 -30.56 18.53
N SER A 209 -9.22 -31.07 17.33
CA SER A 209 -9.79 -32.33 16.84
C SER A 209 -9.16 -33.57 17.46
N ASP A 210 -7.97 -33.45 18.05
CA ASP A 210 -7.20 -34.59 18.59
C ASP A 210 -7.45 -34.84 20.09
N LEU A 211 -8.40 -34.13 20.72
CA LEU A 211 -8.71 -34.24 22.15
C LEU A 211 -10.08 -34.88 22.48
N ASP A 212 -10.86 -35.28 21.45
CA ASP A 212 -12.18 -35.90 21.64
C ASP A 212 -12.19 -37.43 21.43
N ASP A 213 -11.05 -38.06 21.10
CA ASP A 213 -10.94 -39.51 20.84
C ASP A 213 -10.09 -40.25 21.88
N SER A 214 -10.33 -39.98 23.17
CA SER A 214 -9.82 -40.83 24.24
C SER A 214 -10.75 -40.84 25.44
N ASP A 215 -11.86 -41.58 25.31
CA ASP A 215 -12.57 -42.23 26.42
C ASP A 215 -13.36 -43.43 25.85
N GLU A 216 -12.70 -44.56 25.68
CA GLU A 216 -13.28 -45.93 25.74
C GLU A 216 -12.37 -46.85 26.56
#